data_AF-A0AAE4A5S1-F1
#
_entry.id   AF-A0AAE4A5S1-F1
#
_cell.length_a   1.000
_cell.length_b   1.000
_cell.length_c   1.000
_cell.angle_alpha   90.00
_cell.angle_beta   90.00
_cell.angle_gamma   90.00
#
_symmetry.space_group_name_H-M   'P 1'
#
loop_
_entity.id
_entity.type
_entity.pdbx_description
1 polymer ?
#
loop_
_entity_poly.entity_id
_entity_poly.type
_entity_poly.pdbx_seq_one_letter_code
_entity_poly.pdbx_strand_id
1 'polypeptide(L)'
;MRGRSRRLVILVAAAAAAAFVVSGGLATAAKLITGRDLAAGTITGRELARGSVSAEKLTRSAKRSLRGPAGARGARGAAGANGAAGAAGPQGPAGANGAPGAVGAPGAFNVADAAGRNLGVFAGFFSSGYITVMTREGALLVYDSSTSTNYPTYYNASQILYRATSCSGPAYGSYSSSYPIQLPYYGETQLLPGTRIWIGVAAVPEESTFQSYRSSGTCTNSSTRTTAIPLRDAGSVPVVTKPFTLVPAS
;
A
#
# COMPACT_ATOMS: atom_id res chain seq x y z
N MET A 1 62.98 -129.86 -103.48
CA MET A 1 64.38 -129.56 -103.83
C MET A 1 64.53 -128.04 -104.03
N ARG A 2 65.62 -127.43 -103.54
CA ARG A 2 66.14 -126.05 -103.74
C ARG A 2 65.33 -124.87 -103.14
N GLY A 3 65.90 -123.91 -102.39
CA GLY A 3 67.32 -123.64 -102.09
C GLY A 3 67.53 -122.62 -100.96
N ARG A 4 68.54 -122.91 -100.14
CA ARG A 4 69.33 -121.99 -99.30
C ARG A 4 70.18 -121.07 -100.18
N SER A 5 70.71 -120.00 -99.57
CA SER A 5 71.62 -118.95 -100.10
C SER A 5 70.84 -117.69 -100.52
N ARG A 6 71.05 -116.50 -99.97
CA ARG A 6 72.34 -115.87 -99.61
C ARG A 6 72.17 -114.97 -98.38
N ARG A 7 72.61 -115.49 -97.24
CA ARG A 7 73.26 -114.69 -96.19
C ARG A 7 74.52 -114.10 -96.82
N LEU A 8 74.56 -112.85 -97.27
CA LEU A 8 75.85 -112.20 -97.59
C LEU A 8 75.82 -110.69 -97.89
N VAL A 9 74.69 -110.06 -98.23
CA VAL A 9 74.67 -108.58 -98.46
C VAL A 9 74.41 -107.82 -97.15
N ILE A 10 75.05 -108.31 -96.10
CA ILE A 10 75.53 -107.49 -95.01
C ILE A 10 76.48 -106.44 -95.62
N LEU A 11 76.64 -105.28 -94.97
CA LEU A 11 77.91 -104.56 -94.76
C LEU A 11 78.20 -103.18 -95.38
N VAL A 12 77.46 -102.62 -96.35
CA VAL A 12 78.04 -101.47 -97.11
C VAL A 12 77.48 -100.05 -96.86
N ALA A 13 76.49 -99.82 -95.98
CA ALA A 13 76.07 -98.43 -95.70
C ALA A 13 75.57 -98.24 -94.26
N ALA A 14 76.33 -98.48 -93.19
CA ALA A 14 77.68 -97.96 -92.91
C ALA A 14 77.77 -96.43 -93.08
N ALA A 15 77.56 -95.75 -91.95
CA ALA A 15 78.38 -94.65 -91.45
C ALA A 15 78.53 -93.37 -92.29
N ALA A 16 77.89 -92.28 -91.83
CA ALA A 16 78.52 -90.98 -91.57
C ALA A 16 77.46 -90.05 -90.93
N ALA A 17 77.46 -89.87 -89.62
CA ALA A 17 78.29 -88.86 -88.95
C ALA A 17 77.93 -87.45 -89.48
N ALA A 18 76.98 -86.78 -88.83
CA ALA A 18 77.26 -85.89 -87.70
C ALA A 18 78.15 -84.71 -88.11
N ALA A 19 77.52 -83.61 -88.51
CA ALA A 19 77.74 -82.26 -88.00
C ALA A 19 77.14 -81.24 -88.97
N PHE A 20 76.12 -80.49 -88.54
CA PHE A 20 76.17 -79.03 -88.70
C PHE A 20 75.34 -78.36 -87.60
N VAL A 21 76.01 -77.40 -86.98
CA VAL A 21 75.70 -76.65 -85.77
C VAL A 21 74.86 -75.41 -86.14
N VAL A 22 73.92 -75.07 -85.26
CA VAL A 22 73.28 -73.75 -85.04
C VAL A 22 72.43 -73.17 -86.17
N SER A 23 71.11 -73.12 -85.97
CA SER A 23 70.27 -71.89 -86.04
C SER A 23 68.76 -72.19 -85.86
N GLY A 24 68.11 -71.59 -84.84
CA GLY A 24 66.72 -71.11 -84.93
C GLY A 24 65.55 -71.89 -84.28
N GLY A 25 65.02 -71.33 -83.17
CA GLY A 25 63.59 -71.31 -82.79
C GLY A 25 63.02 -72.53 -82.03
N LEU A 26 62.16 -72.40 -81.00
CA LEU A 26 61.22 -71.34 -80.62
C LEU A 26 61.02 -71.29 -79.09
N ALA A 27 60.91 -70.07 -78.55
CA ALA A 27 60.54 -69.81 -77.17
C ALA A 27 59.12 -70.33 -76.86
N THR A 28 58.97 -71.11 -75.78
CA THR A 28 57.68 -71.56 -75.27
C THR A 28 57.02 -70.46 -74.45
N ALA A 29 55.82 -70.02 -74.83
CA ALA A 29 55.02 -69.09 -74.03
C ALA A 29 54.59 -69.76 -72.70
N ALA A 30 54.96 -69.18 -71.55
CA ALA A 30 54.50 -69.63 -70.26
C ALA A 30 53.01 -69.24 -70.08
N LYS A 31 52.14 -70.24 -69.95
CA LYS A 31 50.72 -70.04 -69.66
C LYS A 31 50.58 -69.54 -68.22
N LEU A 32 50.03 -68.33 -68.04
CA LEU A 32 49.76 -67.77 -66.72
C LEU A 32 48.59 -68.49 -66.05
N ILE A 33 48.77 -68.94 -64.81
CA ILE A 33 47.68 -69.48 -63.97
C ILE A 33 46.81 -68.30 -63.54
N THR A 34 45.52 -68.37 -63.86
CA THR A 34 44.53 -67.37 -63.47
C THR A 34 43.71 -67.87 -62.28
N GLY A 35 42.95 -66.98 -61.64
CA GLY A 35 42.04 -67.38 -60.55
C GLY A 35 40.96 -68.41 -60.96
N ARG A 36 40.73 -68.63 -62.26
CA ARG A 36 39.82 -69.67 -62.77
C ARG A 36 40.45 -71.07 -62.77
N ASP A 37 41.77 -71.12 -62.79
CA ASP A 37 42.55 -72.36 -62.79
C ASP A 37 42.80 -72.87 -61.36
N LEU A 38 42.31 -72.16 -60.34
CA LEU A 38 42.45 -72.48 -58.92
C LEU A 38 41.08 -72.80 -58.30
N ALA A 39 40.98 -73.96 -57.65
CA ALA A 39 39.78 -74.30 -56.88
C ALA A 39 39.66 -73.39 -55.63
N ALA A 40 38.42 -73.06 -55.25
CA ALA A 40 38.16 -72.22 -54.08
C ALA A 40 38.75 -72.85 -52.80
N GLY A 41 39.41 -72.04 -51.97
CA GLY A 41 40.01 -72.48 -50.70
C GLY A 41 41.40 -73.11 -50.81
N THR A 42 41.93 -73.31 -52.02
CA THR A 42 43.26 -73.91 -52.24
C THR A 42 44.40 -72.99 -51.84
N ILE A 43 44.18 -71.67 -51.86
CA ILE A 43 45.15 -70.66 -51.39
C ILE A 43 44.68 -70.10 -50.06
N THR A 44 45.47 -70.30 -49.02
CA THR A 44 45.29 -69.77 -47.68
C THR A 44 46.15 -68.52 -47.47
N GLY A 45 45.85 -67.74 -46.43
CA GLY A 45 46.62 -66.53 -46.11
C GLY A 45 48.12 -66.77 -45.86
N ARG A 46 48.53 -68.01 -45.54
CA ARG A 46 49.94 -68.37 -45.32
C ARG A 46 50.73 -68.52 -46.62
N GLU A 47 50.07 -68.84 -47.72
CA GLU A 47 50.70 -69.02 -49.04
C GLU A 47 50.82 -67.69 -49.81
N LEU A 48 50.21 -66.63 -49.28
CA LEU A 48 50.32 -65.29 -49.83
C LEU A 48 51.56 -64.59 -49.27
N ALA A 49 52.48 -64.20 -50.16
CA ALA A 49 53.59 -63.34 -49.78
C ALA A 49 53.08 -62.01 -49.19
N ARG A 50 53.77 -61.47 -48.18
CA ARG A 50 53.42 -60.17 -47.59
C ARG A 50 53.39 -59.09 -48.67
N GLY A 51 52.31 -58.32 -48.73
CA GLY A 51 52.11 -57.25 -49.71
C GLY A 51 51.60 -57.69 -51.08
N SER A 52 51.43 -58.99 -51.34
CA SER A 52 50.84 -59.49 -52.61
C SER A 52 49.40 -58.98 -52.84
N VAL A 53 48.65 -58.79 -51.75
CA VAL A 53 47.29 -58.24 -51.75
C VAL A 53 47.27 -56.91 -51.01
N SER A 54 47.17 -55.80 -51.74
CA SER A 54 46.96 -54.47 -51.16
C SER A 54 45.48 -54.25 -50.83
N ALA A 55 45.19 -53.35 -49.89
CA ALA A 55 43.82 -53.01 -49.53
C ALA A 55 42.98 -52.56 -50.74
N GLU A 56 43.60 -51.93 -51.74
CA GLU A 56 42.93 -51.52 -52.98
C GLU A 56 42.37 -52.71 -53.78
N LYS A 57 43.05 -53.86 -53.75
CA LYS A 57 42.64 -55.09 -54.43
C LYS A 57 41.52 -55.85 -53.71
N LEU A 58 41.13 -55.43 -52.51
CA LEU A 58 40.02 -56.03 -51.76
C LEU A 58 38.67 -55.43 -52.16
N THR A 59 37.65 -56.29 -52.26
CA THR A 59 36.28 -55.86 -52.51
C THR A 59 35.75 -54.99 -51.36
N ARG A 60 34.77 -54.13 -51.63
CA ARG A 60 34.13 -53.30 -50.59
C ARG A 60 33.52 -54.14 -49.46
N SER A 61 33.03 -55.34 -49.78
CA SER A 61 32.50 -56.27 -48.79
C SER A 61 33.58 -56.76 -47.82
N ALA A 62 34.73 -57.21 -48.34
CA ALA A 62 35.87 -57.63 -47.52
C ALA A 62 36.45 -56.49 -46.66
N LYS A 63 36.44 -55.24 -47.16
CA LYS A 63 36.83 -54.07 -46.36
C LYS A 63 35.90 -53.78 -45.20
N ARG A 64 34.60 -54.06 -45.36
CA ARG A 64 33.59 -53.84 -44.32
C ARG A 64 33.67 -54.92 -43.23
N SER A 65 33.96 -56.18 -43.58
CA SER A 65 34.10 -57.26 -42.59
C SER A 65 35.30 -57.09 -41.65
N LEU A 66 36.25 -56.23 -41.99
CA LEU A 66 37.41 -55.91 -41.16
C LEU A 66 37.15 -54.77 -40.15
N ARG A 67 35.98 -54.11 -40.18
CA ARG A 67 35.62 -53.05 -39.23
C ARG A 67 34.72 -53.61 -38.13
N GLY A 68 35.21 -53.65 -36.90
CA GLY A 68 34.41 -54.04 -35.73
C GLY A 68 33.28 -53.03 -35.41
N PRO A 69 32.28 -53.42 -34.60
CA PRO A 69 31.19 -52.53 -34.20
C PRO A 69 31.70 -51.35 -33.35
N ALA A 70 31.02 -50.20 -33.44
CA ALA A 70 31.32 -49.02 -32.64
C ALA A 70 31.03 -49.26 -31.14
N GLY A 71 31.86 -48.70 -30.26
CA GLY A 71 31.68 -48.80 -28.80
C GLY A 71 30.42 -48.10 -28.29
N ALA A 72 29.85 -48.59 -27.17
CA ALA A 72 28.65 -48.03 -26.57
C ALA A 72 28.85 -46.60 -26.04
N ARG A 73 27.81 -45.76 -26.13
CA ARG A 73 27.80 -44.38 -25.63
C ARG A 73 27.78 -44.36 -24.10
N GLY A 74 28.61 -43.53 -23.47
CA GLY A 74 28.66 -43.39 -22.01
C GLY A 74 27.36 -42.88 -21.37
N ALA A 75 27.08 -43.31 -20.14
CA ALA A 75 25.87 -42.94 -19.40
C ALA A 75 25.80 -41.43 -19.08
N ARG A 76 24.58 -40.89 -19.00
CA ARG A 76 24.32 -39.49 -18.64
C ARG A 76 24.64 -39.23 -17.17
N GLY A 77 25.33 -38.13 -16.86
CA GLY A 77 25.65 -37.73 -15.48
C GLY A 77 24.40 -37.43 -14.64
N ALA A 78 24.48 -37.65 -13.32
CA ALA A 78 23.39 -37.42 -12.38
C ALA A 78 23.00 -35.92 -12.30
N ALA A 79 21.73 -35.65 -11.94
CA ALA A 79 21.23 -34.30 -11.74
C ALA A 79 21.88 -33.65 -10.49
N GLY A 80 22.21 -32.35 -10.57
CA GLY A 80 22.75 -31.60 -9.44
C GLY A 80 21.72 -31.43 -8.31
N ALA A 81 22.19 -31.39 -7.07
CA ALA A 81 21.34 -31.17 -5.91
C ALA A 81 20.71 -29.76 -5.90
N ASN A 82 19.49 -29.65 -5.38
CA ASN A 82 18.81 -28.36 -5.21
C ASN A 82 19.58 -27.47 -4.22
N GLY A 83 19.71 -26.17 -4.54
CA GLY A 83 20.36 -25.20 -3.66
C GLY A 83 19.60 -25.01 -2.33
N ALA A 84 20.33 -24.73 -1.25
CA ALA A 84 19.74 -24.47 0.06
C ALA A 84 18.84 -23.21 0.06
N ALA A 85 17.79 -23.22 0.87
CA ALA A 85 16.91 -22.06 1.06
C ALA A 85 17.68 -20.88 1.66
N GLY A 86 17.40 -19.65 1.19
CA GLY A 86 18.02 -18.43 1.71
C GLY A 86 17.63 -18.14 3.16
N ALA A 87 18.49 -17.45 3.91
CA ALA A 87 18.24 -17.06 5.29
C ALA A 87 17.07 -16.07 5.40
N ALA A 88 16.35 -16.10 6.52
CA ALA A 88 15.30 -15.13 6.84
C ALA A 88 15.90 -13.71 6.96
N GLY A 89 15.16 -12.70 6.47
CA GLY A 89 15.58 -11.30 6.56
C GLY A 89 15.58 -10.75 8.01
N PRO A 90 16.33 -9.67 8.28
CA PRO A 90 16.36 -9.06 9.61
C PRO A 90 15.00 -8.44 10.00
N GLN A 91 14.72 -8.42 11.31
CA GLN A 91 13.56 -7.71 11.86
C GLN A 91 13.66 -6.20 11.59
N GLY A 92 12.55 -5.56 11.24
CA GLY A 92 12.48 -4.11 11.01
C GLY A 92 12.70 -3.28 12.29
N PRO A 93 13.04 -1.99 12.17
CA PRO A 93 13.27 -1.11 13.32
C PRO A 93 11.98 -0.88 14.12
N ALA A 94 12.15 -0.58 15.42
CA ALA A 94 11.04 -0.18 16.27
C ALA A 94 10.40 1.13 15.77
N GLY A 95 9.07 1.26 15.92
CA GLY A 95 8.35 2.49 15.58
C GLY A 95 8.74 3.67 16.47
N ALA A 96 8.62 4.90 15.95
CA ALA A 96 8.89 6.10 16.73
C ALA A 96 7.88 6.30 17.87
N ASN A 97 8.32 6.90 18.98
CA ASN A 97 7.44 7.28 20.08
C ASN A 97 6.38 8.29 19.60
N GLY A 98 5.15 8.17 20.12
CA GLY A 98 4.10 9.15 19.88
C GLY A 98 4.47 10.54 20.42
N ALA A 99 3.96 11.59 19.78
CA ALA A 99 4.15 12.96 20.25
C ALA A 99 3.51 13.16 21.64
N PRO A 100 4.07 14.04 22.51
CA PRO A 100 3.41 14.45 23.75
C PRO A 100 1.99 14.97 23.48
N GLY A 101 1.06 14.70 24.41
CA GLY A 101 -0.28 15.27 24.35
C GLY A 101 -0.25 16.80 24.48
N ALA A 102 -1.27 17.47 23.95
CA ALA A 102 -1.42 18.92 24.08
C ALA A 102 -1.57 19.35 25.56
N VAL A 103 -1.02 20.51 25.92
CA VAL A 103 -1.27 21.14 27.23
C VAL A 103 -2.76 21.49 27.32
N GLY A 104 -3.40 21.15 28.44
CA GLY A 104 -4.80 21.50 28.69
C GLY A 104 -5.04 23.02 28.71
N ALA A 105 -6.24 23.45 28.33
CA ALA A 105 -6.61 24.87 28.40
C ALA A 105 -6.52 25.39 29.86
N PRO A 106 -6.14 26.66 30.09
CA PRO A 106 -6.21 27.27 31.42
C PRO A 106 -7.62 27.13 32.01
N GLY A 107 -7.69 26.85 33.32
CA GLY A 107 -8.98 26.76 34.02
C GLY A 107 -9.73 28.09 34.01
N ALA A 108 -11.07 28.04 33.94
CA ALA A 108 -11.91 29.21 34.12
C ALA A 108 -11.81 29.74 35.56
N PHE A 109 -12.07 31.03 35.76
CA PHE A 109 -12.24 31.62 37.09
C PHE A 109 -13.72 31.87 37.35
N ASN A 110 -14.15 31.68 38.58
CA ASN A 110 -15.43 32.15 39.08
C ASN A 110 -15.25 33.51 39.78
N VAL A 111 -16.30 34.32 39.77
CA VAL A 111 -16.38 35.55 40.54
C VAL A 111 -17.09 35.26 41.84
N ALA A 112 -16.39 35.45 42.95
CA ALA A 112 -16.99 35.41 44.28
C ALA A 112 -17.18 36.83 44.83
N ASP A 113 -18.24 37.03 45.60
CA ASP A 113 -18.49 38.26 46.34
C ASP A 113 -17.78 38.25 47.70
N ALA A 114 -17.78 39.36 48.43
CA ALA A 114 -17.08 39.47 49.72
C ALA A 114 -17.65 38.55 50.81
N ALA A 115 -18.89 38.09 50.65
CA ALA A 115 -19.52 37.07 51.49
C ALA A 115 -19.13 35.63 51.07
N GLY A 116 -18.27 35.47 50.07
CA GLY A 116 -17.80 34.18 49.56
C GLY A 116 -18.77 33.48 48.61
N ARG A 117 -19.84 34.14 48.16
CA ARG A 117 -20.83 33.53 47.26
C ARG A 117 -20.32 33.56 45.82
N ASN A 118 -20.37 32.41 45.16
CA ASN A 118 -20.08 32.32 43.73
C ASN A 118 -21.22 32.95 42.91
N LEU A 119 -20.89 33.99 42.15
CA LEU A 119 -21.80 34.72 41.27
C LEU A 119 -21.86 34.14 39.86
N GLY A 120 -20.85 33.35 39.47
CA GLY A 120 -20.73 32.77 38.14
C GLY A 120 -19.32 32.83 37.58
N VAL A 121 -19.19 32.47 36.31
CA VAL A 121 -17.91 32.42 35.60
C VAL A 121 -17.48 33.83 35.19
N PHE A 122 -16.22 34.17 35.41
CA PHE A 122 -15.62 35.40 34.91
C PHE A 122 -15.53 35.37 33.38
N ALA A 123 -16.29 36.25 32.73
CA ALA A 123 -16.39 36.33 31.28
C ALA A 123 -15.49 37.43 30.66
N GLY A 124 -14.84 38.25 31.49
CA GLY A 124 -13.90 39.28 31.06
C GLY A 124 -14.18 40.66 31.65
N PHE A 125 -13.40 41.64 31.19
CA PHE A 125 -13.63 43.05 31.52
C PHE A 125 -14.48 43.68 30.43
N PHE A 126 -15.55 44.37 30.84
CA PHE A 126 -16.35 45.13 29.90
C PHE A 126 -15.68 46.48 29.56
N SER A 127 -15.21 47.17 30.58
CA SER A 127 -14.46 48.43 30.49
C SER A 127 -13.59 48.55 31.74
N SER A 128 -12.76 49.60 31.83
CA SER A 128 -12.01 49.88 33.05
C SER A 128 -12.97 50.00 34.24
N GLY A 129 -12.77 49.15 35.24
CA GLY A 129 -13.62 49.10 36.43
C GLY A 129 -14.92 48.29 36.29
N TYR A 130 -15.18 47.62 35.17
CA TYR A 130 -16.37 46.78 34.98
C TYR A 130 -16.01 45.34 34.62
N ILE A 131 -16.55 44.39 35.36
CA ILE A 131 -16.39 42.95 35.11
C ILE A 131 -17.68 42.35 34.56
N THR A 132 -17.54 41.38 33.68
CA THR A 132 -18.67 40.60 33.17
C THR A 132 -18.66 39.22 33.81
N VAL A 133 -19.81 38.83 34.36
CA VAL A 133 -20.01 37.55 35.03
C VAL A 133 -21.13 36.79 34.31
N MET A 134 -20.83 35.57 33.88
CA MET A 134 -21.84 34.66 33.37
C MET A 134 -22.42 33.85 34.53
N THR A 135 -23.69 34.07 34.85
CA THR A 135 -24.38 33.29 35.90
C THR A 135 -24.45 31.81 35.52
N ARG A 136 -24.73 30.94 36.49
CA ARG A 136 -24.96 29.51 36.25
C ARG A 136 -26.11 29.28 35.25
N GLU A 137 -27.10 30.15 35.28
CA GLU A 137 -28.25 30.12 34.40
C GLU A 137 -27.92 30.64 32.99
N GLY A 138 -26.74 31.23 32.78
CA GLY A 138 -26.22 31.67 31.49
C GLY A 138 -26.47 33.14 31.17
N ALA A 139 -26.87 33.95 32.15
CA ALA A 139 -27.03 35.40 31.96
C ALA A 139 -25.69 36.13 32.11
N LEU A 140 -25.38 37.02 31.18
CA LEU A 140 -24.21 37.91 31.27
C LEU A 140 -24.60 39.17 32.05
N LEU A 141 -24.13 39.27 33.29
CA LEU A 141 -24.30 40.42 34.15
C LEU A 141 -23.00 41.23 34.21
N VAL A 142 -23.09 42.54 34.02
CA VAL A 142 -21.94 43.44 34.13
C VAL A 142 -21.98 44.09 35.50
N TYR A 143 -20.93 43.93 36.29
CA TYR A 143 -20.81 44.57 37.60
C TYR A 143 -19.74 45.65 37.54
N ASP A 144 -20.08 46.83 38.07
CA ASP A 144 -19.07 47.81 38.47
C ASP A 144 -18.20 47.19 39.58
N SER A 145 -16.89 47.41 39.56
CA SER A 145 -15.94 46.96 40.58
C SER A 145 -15.76 47.97 41.72
N SER A 146 -16.24 49.21 41.57
CA SER A 146 -16.22 50.25 42.61
C SER A 146 -17.12 49.88 43.79
N THR A 147 -16.92 50.42 44.98
CA THR A 147 -17.77 50.11 46.15
C THR A 147 -19.13 50.82 46.14
N SER A 148 -19.47 51.57 45.09
CA SER A 148 -20.63 52.48 45.07
C SER A 148 -21.98 51.79 44.77
N THR A 149 -21.95 50.67 44.04
CA THR A 149 -23.14 49.95 43.60
C THR A 149 -23.07 48.50 44.04
N ASN A 150 -24.17 47.86 44.41
CA ASN A 150 -24.18 46.45 44.84
C ASN A 150 -25.07 45.58 43.94
N TYR A 151 -25.18 45.97 42.68
CA TYR A 151 -26.00 45.31 41.68
C TYR A 151 -25.40 45.52 40.28
N PRO A 152 -25.75 44.68 39.29
CA PRO A 152 -25.23 44.79 37.94
C PRO A 152 -25.65 46.10 37.27
N THR A 153 -24.77 46.66 36.44
CA THR A 153 -25.09 47.80 35.61
C THR A 153 -25.88 47.42 34.37
N TYR A 154 -26.71 48.36 33.96
CA TYR A 154 -27.54 48.29 32.78
C TYR A 154 -26.70 48.33 31.49
N TYR A 155 -27.10 47.53 30.50
CA TYR A 155 -26.44 47.52 29.20
C TYR A 155 -27.35 47.98 28.04
N ASN A 156 -28.66 47.84 28.21
CA ASN A 156 -29.71 48.33 27.32
C ASN A 156 -31.09 47.97 27.91
N ALA A 157 -32.12 48.78 27.59
CA ALA A 157 -33.48 48.61 28.07
C ALA A 157 -34.11 47.60 27.14
N SER A 158 -34.04 46.36 27.59
CA SER A 158 -34.67 45.24 26.91
C SER A 158 -36.15 45.22 27.29
N GLN A 159 -37.02 45.56 26.34
CA GLN A 159 -38.44 45.30 26.48
C GLN A 159 -38.69 43.79 26.39
N ILE A 160 -39.66 43.31 27.15
CA ILE A 160 -40.11 41.92 27.07
C ILE A 160 -41.47 41.90 26.39
N LEU A 161 -41.58 41.19 25.29
CA LEU A 161 -42.74 41.12 24.43
C LEU A 161 -43.61 39.91 24.81
N TYR A 162 -44.92 40.07 24.71
CA TYR A 162 -45.91 39.02 24.99
C TYR A 162 -46.99 38.98 23.92
N ARG A 163 -47.49 37.78 23.64
CA ARG A 163 -48.61 37.57 22.70
C ARG A 163 -49.97 37.88 23.31
N ALA A 164 -50.07 37.86 24.64
CA ALA A 164 -51.24 38.33 25.38
C ALA A 164 -51.16 39.84 25.61
N THR A 165 -52.28 40.49 25.90
CA THR A 165 -52.33 41.89 26.34
C THR A 165 -51.94 42.04 27.82
N SER A 166 -52.06 40.99 28.63
CA SER A 166 -51.78 41.03 30.08
C SER A 166 -50.30 40.97 30.47
N CYS A 167 -49.36 41.09 29.54
CA CYS A 167 -47.91 40.82 29.74
C CYS A 167 -47.66 39.49 30.49
N SER A 168 -48.38 38.46 30.09
CA SER A 168 -48.33 37.12 30.70
C SER A 168 -48.13 36.05 29.64
N GLY A 169 -47.72 34.87 30.09
CA GLY A 169 -47.42 33.74 29.22
C GLY A 169 -45.94 33.74 28.77
N PRO A 170 -45.62 33.03 27.67
CA PRO A 170 -44.26 32.97 27.17
C PRO A 170 -43.71 34.36 26.85
N ALA A 171 -42.50 34.62 27.35
CA ALA A 171 -41.79 35.87 27.19
C ALA A 171 -40.91 35.83 25.93
N TYR A 172 -40.84 36.96 25.24
CA TYR A 172 -40.04 37.12 24.03
C TYR A 172 -39.19 38.37 24.11
N GLY A 173 -38.01 38.34 23.51
CA GLY A 173 -37.09 39.47 23.47
C GLY A 173 -36.84 39.89 22.04
N SER A 174 -36.77 41.19 21.79
CA SER A 174 -36.35 41.72 20.49
C SER A 174 -35.00 41.11 20.10
N TYR A 175 -34.93 40.55 18.89
CA TYR A 175 -33.72 39.92 18.38
C TYR A 175 -32.87 40.91 17.59
N SER A 176 -31.56 40.89 17.81
CA SER A 176 -30.58 41.58 16.98
C SER A 176 -29.37 40.68 16.81
N SER A 177 -28.93 40.49 15.56
CA SER A 177 -27.73 39.71 15.25
C SER A 177 -26.44 40.32 15.79
N SER A 178 -26.49 41.58 16.23
CA SER A 178 -25.34 42.28 16.81
C SER A 178 -25.09 41.95 18.29
N TYR A 179 -26.05 41.33 18.97
CA TYR A 179 -25.98 41.07 20.41
C TYR A 179 -26.06 39.57 20.74
N PRO A 180 -25.26 39.08 21.69
CA PRO A 180 -25.35 37.68 22.12
C PRO A 180 -26.65 37.43 22.90
N ILE A 181 -27.23 36.24 22.72
CA ILE A 181 -28.50 35.83 23.34
C ILE A 181 -28.43 35.72 24.89
N GLN A 182 -27.22 35.68 25.44
CA GLN A 182 -26.94 35.62 26.87
C GLN A 182 -27.08 36.98 27.58
N LEU A 183 -27.25 38.09 26.85
CA LEU A 183 -27.58 39.36 27.49
C LEU A 183 -28.97 39.30 28.11
N PRO A 184 -29.13 39.78 29.35
CA PRO A 184 -30.39 39.67 30.06
C PRO A 184 -31.44 40.62 29.48
N TYR A 185 -32.65 40.10 29.34
CA TYR A 185 -33.88 40.85 29.22
C TYR A 185 -34.49 41.00 30.63
N TYR A 186 -35.01 42.15 31.01
CA TYR A 186 -35.55 42.36 32.38
C TYR A 186 -36.72 43.32 32.48
N GLY A 187 -37.03 44.10 31.43
CA GLY A 187 -38.24 44.93 31.41
C GLY A 187 -38.31 46.01 32.50
N GLU A 188 -37.20 46.31 33.19
CA GLU A 188 -37.08 47.34 34.24
C GLU A 188 -36.09 48.43 33.83
N THR A 189 -36.09 49.57 34.52
CA THR A 189 -35.10 50.64 34.30
C THR A 189 -33.74 50.31 34.91
N GLN A 190 -33.73 49.48 35.95
CA GLN A 190 -32.52 49.10 36.69
C GLN A 190 -32.59 47.62 37.09
N LEU A 191 -31.42 46.99 37.11
CA LEU A 191 -31.22 45.66 37.63
C LEU A 191 -31.03 45.72 39.15
N LEU A 192 -32.05 46.17 39.88
CA LEU A 192 -32.04 46.13 41.34
C LEU A 192 -32.13 44.68 41.84
N PRO A 193 -31.66 44.40 43.06
CA PRO A 193 -31.80 43.06 43.63
C PRO A 193 -33.26 42.58 43.61
N GLY A 194 -33.47 41.34 43.15
CA GLY A 194 -34.80 40.74 42.99
C GLY A 194 -35.45 40.97 41.62
N THR A 195 -34.95 41.90 40.80
CA THR A 195 -35.42 42.06 39.41
C THR A 195 -35.26 40.74 38.66
N ARG A 196 -36.33 40.29 38.00
CA ARG A 196 -36.30 39.07 37.19
C ARG A 196 -35.52 39.31 35.91
N ILE A 197 -34.71 38.33 35.55
CA ILE A 197 -33.91 38.33 34.33
C ILE A 197 -34.29 37.15 33.48
N TRP A 198 -34.30 37.38 32.18
CA TRP A 198 -34.57 36.40 31.14
C TRP A 198 -33.43 36.42 30.15
N ILE A 199 -33.19 35.32 29.44
CA ILE A 199 -32.19 35.28 28.36
C ILE A 199 -32.78 34.60 27.13
N GLY A 200 -32.26 34.98 25.97
CA GLY A 200 -32.60 34.35 24.72
C GLY A 200 -32.21 32.88 24.72
N VAL A 201 -33.10 32.01 24.23
CA VAL A 201 -32.71 30.65 23.90
C VAL A 201 -32.15 30.59 22.49
N ALA A 202 -31.21 29.67 22.24
CA ALA A 202 -30.66 29.43 20.91
C ALA A 202 -31.73 28.77 20.02
N ALA A 203 -32.63 29.60 19.51
CA ALA A 203 -33.70 29.25 18.59
C ALA A 203 -33.66 30.19 17.39
N VAL A 204 -34.22 29.74 16.26
CA VAL A 204 -34.39 30.61 15.09
C VAL A 204 -35.31 31.77 15.49
N PRO A 205 -34.89 33.04 15.31
CA PRO A 205 -35.75 34.18 15.55
C PRO A 205 -37.04 34.07 14.74
N GLU A 206 -38.16 34.36 15.36
CA GLU A 206 -39.47 34.29 14.72
C GLU A 206 -40.06 35.69 14.54
N GLU A 207 -40.69 35.92 13.40
CA GLU A 207 -41.48 37.13 13.17
C GLU A 207 -42.90 36.92 13.67
N SER A 208 -43.39 37.84 14.50
CA SER A 208 -44.74 37.71 15.04
C SER A 208 -45.35 39.03 15.50
N THR A 209 -46.67 38.99 15.72
CA THR A 209 -47.40 40.08 16.36
C THR A 209 -47.47 39.85 17.87
N PHE A 210 -46.91 40.80 18.61
CA PHE A 210 -46.98 40.87 20.07
C PHE A 210 -48.00 41.93 20.47
N GLN A 211 -48.81 41.64 21.50
CA GLN A 211 -49.96 42.46 21.90
C GLN A 211 -49.65 43.35 23.11
N SER A 212 -48.58 43.04 23.84
CA SER A 212 -48.10 43.87 24.94
C SER A 212 -46.59 43.72 25.12
N TYR A 213 -46.02 44.66 25.85
CA TYR A 213 -44.64 44.59 26.30
C TYR A 213 -44.48 45.09 27.73
N ARG A 214 -43.46 44.57 28.43
CA ARG A 214 -43.02 45.08 29.72
C ARG A 214 -41.77 45.92 29.54
N SER A 215 -41.81 47.16 30.02
CA SER A 215 -40.70 48.11 30.02
C SER A 215 -40.80 49.01 31.23
N SER A 216 -39.68 49.29 31.90
CA SER A 216 -39.65 50.11 33.11
C SER A 216 -40.66 49.66 34.17
N GLY A 217 -40.84 48.34 34.32
CA GLY A 217 -41.76 47.71 35.27
C GLY A 217 -43.23 47.75 34.88
N THR A 218 -43.57 48.50 33.85
CA THR A 218 -44.94 48.72 33.40
C THR A 218 -45.28 47.76 32.27
N CYS A 219 -46.47 47.15 32.36
CA CYS A 219 -47.08 46.42 31.25
C CYS A 219 -47.86 47.40 30.37
N THR A 220 -47.53 47.45 29.09
CA THR A 220 -48.18 48.33 28.12
C THR A 220 -48.80 47.51 26.99
N ASN A 221 -50.09 47.74 26.73
CA ASN A 221 -50.79 47.18 25.57
C ASN A 221 -50.35 47.91 24.30
N SER A 222 -49.73 47.19 23.38
CA SER A 222 -49.30 47.71 22.09
C SER A 222 -49.16 46.56 21.12
N SER A 223 -49.90 46.61 20.01
CA SER A 223 -49.79 45.63 18.94
C SER A 223 -48.62 46.00 18.04
N THR A 224 -47.54 45.22 18.11
CA THR A 224 -46.33 45.43 17.31
C THR A 224 -45.93 44.14 16.61
N ARG A 225 -45.68 44.22 15.31
CA ARG A 225 -45.12 43.11 14.53
C ARG A 225 -43.60 43.26 14.45
N THR A 226 -42.87 42.30 14.98
CA THR A 226 -41.40 42.35 15.02
C THR A 226 -40.78 40.95 15.07
N THR A 227 -39.47 40.86 14.79
CA THR A 227 -38.68 39.65 14.98
C THR A 227 -38.22 39.55 16.42
N ALA A 228 -38.52 38.43 17.06
CA ALA A 228 -38.17 38.17 18.45
C ALA A 228 -37.66 36.74 18.63
N ILE A 229 -36.96 36.53 19.73
CA ILE A 229 -36.55 35.19 20.17
C ILE A 229 -37.31 34.82 21.44
N PRO A 230 -37.66 33.53 21.61
CA PRO A 230 -38.20 33.07 22.87
C PRO A 230 -37.17 33.26 23.98
N LEU A 231 -37.67 33.67 25.14
CA LEU A 231 -36.85 33.85 26.33
C LEU A 231 -37.11 32.73 27.32
N ARG A 232 -36.07 32.38 28.07
CA ARG A 232 -36.21 31.57 29.29
C ARG A 232 -35.86 32.40 30.51
N ASP A 233 -36.46 32.02 31.62
CA ASP A 233 -36.10 32.59 32.92
C ASP A 233 -34.63 32.27 33.26
N ALA A 234 -33.90 33.28 33.73
CA ALA A 234 -32.51 33.17 34.16
C ALA A 234 -32.33 33.58 35.63
N GLY A 235 -33.41 33.56 36.41
CA GLY A 235 -33.43 33.89 37.82
C GLY A 235 -33.70 35.37 38.09
N SER A 236 -33.15 35.86 39.18
CA SER A 236 -33.27 37.26 39.60
C SER A 236 -31.91 37.83 39.94
N VAL A 237 -31.77 39.14 39.82
CA VAL A 237 -30.55 39.84 40.23
C VAL A 237 -30.23 39.54 41.69
N PRO A 238 -29.04 39.01 42.00
CA PRO A 238 -28.66 38.76 43.39
C PRO A 238 -28.27 40.07 44.08
N VAL A 239 -28.52 40.16 45.38
CA VAL A 239 -27.79 41.10 46.24
C VAL A 239 -26.33 40.64 46.24
N VAL A 240 -25.36 41.53 46.01
CA VAL A 240 -23.91 41.20 46.06
C VAL A 240 -23.17 42.11 47.03
N THR A 241 -22.04 41.61 47.55
CA THR A 241 -21.15 42.37 48.44
C THR A 241 -19.76 42.49 47.82
N LYS A 242 -19.13 43.65 47.94
CA LYS A 242 -17.82 43.96 47.35
C LYS A 242 -16.72 43.96 48.41
N PRO A 243 -15.43 43.75 48.05
CA PRO A 243 -14.90 43.56 46.70
C PRO A 243 -15.22 42.19 46.10
N PHE A 244 -15.13 42.07 44.78
CA PHE A 244 -15.17 40.78 44.09
C PHE A 244 -13.78 40.15 44.05
N THR A 245 -13.73 38.82 44.13
CA THR A 245 -12.50 38.05 44.02
C THR A 245 -12.64 37.00 42.94
N LEU A 246 -11.58 36.80 42.15
CA LEU A 246 -11.49 35.68 41.22
C LEU A 246 -11.00 34.44 41.97
N VAL A 247 -11.79 33.37 41.92
CA VAL A 247 -11.45 32.07 42.50
C VAL A 247 -11.36 31.04 41.38
N PRO A 248 -10.47 30.05 41.45
CA PRO A 248 -10.44 28.97 40.46
C PRO A 248 -11.82 28.31 40.34
N ALA A 249 -12.28 28.05 39.11
CA ALA A 249 -13.46 27.22 38.91
C ALA A 249 -13.13 25.79 39.38
N SER A 250 -13.95 25.28 40.30
CA SER A 250 -13.85 23.90 40.82
C SER A 250 -14.58 22.92 39.93
#